data_AF-A0A3Q8WAX9-F1
#
_entry.id   AF-A0A3Q8WAX9-F1
#
_cell.length_a   1.000
_cell.length_b   1.000
_cell.length_c   1.000
_cell.angle_alpha   90.00
_cell.angle_beta   90.00
_cell.angle_gamma   90.00
#
_symmetry.space_group_name_H-M   'P 1'
#
loop_
_entity.id
_entity.type
_entity.pdbx_description
1 polymer ?
#
loop_
_entity_poly.entity_id
_entity_poly.type
_entity_poly.pdbx_seq_one_letter_code
_entity_poly.pdbx_strand_id
1 'polypeptide(L)'
;MGRPESPVDRTDPDRSALAVLLRRARGRAALTYRELAHRTGISAATLQRAAAGRRVPTLATVTGLLTACGATQEDVAAATALRRRACEKPSGVPTREVIEPARLFTQRELNGALVSLHRNAGSPPYRQMQRKSGGVWLAPSSIWGILRRQKLPVSPGQMVAFLLGCDVAQVHQQPWLDAWSRVRRPCPVHPSAPYGSHAASRTYAAACLPRITRRGTNMLHHRPVAAVPASWEAVRRAGDLVALVVGASGVDTRSLARRAGLPVDPTARLLQWLRRQELVATRAGVHFPGPALELPDRSGDRLLHRALALFRDDVGAAVYLNDYTDGDVRVVHCASSESAPPAQEWVDFRAAAHASAIGKSLLAQLDNASRMDHLARHPATSLTARTITDPFALFADLDQGGPHGARFSLLEYSVEVVCAAVPLGVPGQVSSLALSLPARQHPRLLTAAQRLPELVPDLLLAALLSSPPPAARHRSARAADRPVTADR
;
A
#
# COMPACT_ATOMS: atom_id res chain seq x y z
N MET A 1 -26.14 29.06 -38.62
CA MET A 1 -26.82 27.80 -38.23
C MET A 1 -25.87 27.00 -37.35
N GLY A 2 -26.18 26.85 -36.06
CA GLY A 2 -25.32 26.13 -35.10
C GLY A 2 -25.38 24.61 -35.31
N ARG A 3 -24.34 23.90 -34.90
CA ARG A 3 -24.27 22.43 -34.91
C ARG A 3 -25.54 21.84 -34.25
N PRO A 4 -26.22 20.87 -34.88
CA PRO A 4 -27.44 20.29 -34.31
C PRO A 4 -27.16 19.65 -32.95
N GLU A 5 -28.07 19.86 -32.00
CA GLU A 5 -27.98 19.22 -30.68
C GLU A 5 -28.11 17.71 -30.80
N SER A 6 -27.30 16.96 -30.05
CA SER A 6 -27.47 15.50 -29.96
C SER A 6 -28.85 15.14 -29.39
N PRO A 7 -29.42 13.97 -29.75
CA PRO A 7 -30.66 13.47 -29.16
C PRO A 7 -30.60 13.40 -27.63
N VAL A 8 -31.73 13.63 -26.95
CA VAL A 8 -31.86 13.45 -25.50
C VAL A 8 -31.80 11.96 -25.17
N ASP A 9 -30.96 11.59 -24.20
CA ASP A 9 -30.92 10.24 -23.66
C ASP A 9 -32.19 9.93 -22.85
N ARG A 10 -32.92 8.88 -23.27
CA ARG A 10 -34.23 8.47 -22.73
C ARG A 10 -34.17 7.24 -21.81
N THR A 11 -32.97 6.81 -21.41
CA THR A 11 -32.81 5.63 -20.53
C THR A 11 -33.44 5.79 -19.13
N ASP A 12 -33.65 7.03 -18.68
CA ASP A 12 -34.32 7.34 -17.42
C ASP A 12 -35.47 8.33 -17.68
N PRO A 13 -36.71 8.03 -17.25
CA PRO A 13 -37.88 8.84 -17.57
C PRO A 13 -37.84 10.22 -16.92
N ASP A 14 -37.39 10.35 -15.67
CA ASP A 14 -37.34 11.64 -14.97
C ASP A 14 -36.17 12.51 -15.48
N ARG A 15 -35.02 11.90 -15.77
CA ARG A 15 -33.84 12.58 -16.33
C ARG A 15 -34.08 13.08 -17.75
N SER A 16 -34.75 12.27 -18.56
CA SER A 16 -35.10 12.63 -19.93
C SER A 16 -36.18 13.72 -19.95
N ALA A 17 -37.17 13.65 -19.06
CA ALA A 17 -38.17 14.70 -18.87
C ALA A 17 -37.53 16.03 -18.44
N LEU A 18 -36.56 16.00 -17.52
CA LEU A 18 -35.81 17.19 -17.12
C LEU A 18 -35.03 17.81 -18.29
N ALA A 19 -34.32 17.00 -19.08
CA ALA A 19 -33.57 17.49 -20.24
C ALA A 19 -34.48 18.08 -21.33
N VAL A 20 -35.65 17.47 -21.56
CA VAL A 20 -36.67 18.01 -22.47
C VAL A 20 -37.20 19.36 -21.97
N LEU A 21 -37.47 19.49 -20.66
CA LEU A 21 -37.92 20.75 -20.07
C LEU A 21 -36.89 21.87 -20.26
N LEU A 22 -35.61 21.60 -20.01
CA LEU A 22 -34.52 22.58 -20.21
C LEU A 22 -34.40 23.01 -21.69
N ARG A 23 -34.50 22.06 -22.64
CA ARG A 23 -34.47 22.39 -24.08
C ARG A 23 -35.69 23.18 -24.52
N ARG A 24 -36.88 22.86 -24.00
CA ARG A 24 -38.11 23.62 -24.29
C ARG A 24 -38.02 25.05 -23.77
N ALA A 25 -37.51 25.26 -22.55
CA ALA A 25 -37.28 26.59 -22.00
C ALA A 25 -36.30 27.41 -22.85
N ARG A 26 -35.16 26.80 -23.24
CA ARG A 26 -34.20 27.44 -24.14
C ARG A 26 -34.80 27.78 -25.51
N GLY A 27 -35.58 26.84 -26.07
CA GLY A 27 -36.24 27.01 -27.38
C GLY A 27 -37.26 28.14 -27.37
N ARG A 28 -38.09 28.24 -26.33
CA ARG A 28 -39.05 29.35 -26.15
C ARG A 28 -38.36 30.71 -26.06
N ALA A 29 -37.21 30.77 -25.36
CA ALA A 29 -36.43 31.99 -25.22
C ALA A 29 -35.59 32.33 -26.48
N ALA A 30 -35.56 31.45 -27.49
CA ALA A 30 -34.74 31.56 -28.69
C ALA A 30 -33.23 31.80 -28.43
N LEU A 31 -32.71 31.33 -27.29
CA LEU A 31 -31.32 31.55 -26.90
C LEU A 31 -30.40 30.40 -27.34
N THR A 32 -29.20 30.76 -27.79
CA THR A 32 -28.09 29.82 -27.98
C THR A 32 -27.42 29.48 -26.65
N TYR A 33 -26.70 28.35 -26.57
CA TYR A 33 -25.92 28.03 -25.37
C TYR A 33 -24.80 29.04 -25.09
N ARG A 34 -24.30 29.75 -26.11
CA ARG A 34 -23.28 30.78 -25.95
C ARG A 34 -23.86 32.04 -25.29
N GLU A 35 -25.07 32.45 -25.66
CA GLU A 35 -25.77 33.56 -25.02
C GLU A 35 -26.21 33.20 -23.60
N LEU A 36 -26.71 31.98 -23.38
CA LEU A 36 -26.99 31.50 -22.02
C LEU A 36 -25.73 31.46 -21.15
N ALA A 37 -24.58 31.10 -21.72
CA ALA A 37 -23.33 31.12 -20.98
C ALA A 37 -22.95 32.52 -20.53
N HIS A 38 -23.16 33.52 -21.39
CA HIS A 38 -22.92 34.91 -21.01
C HIS A 38 -23.88 35.39 -19.90
N ARG A 39 -25.17 35.02 -19.98
CA ARG A 39 -26.19 35.44 -19.00
C ARG A 39 -26.09 34.75 -17.64
N THR A 40 -25.56 33.52 -17.61
CA THR A 40 -25.51 32.70 -16.39
C THR A 40 -24.13 32.61 -15.76
N GLY A 41 -23.06 32.96 -16.50
CA GLY A 41 -21.68 32.69 -16.11
C GLY A 41 -21.28 31.21 -16.20
N ILE A 42 -22.16 30.32 -16.67
CA ILE A 42 -21.92 28.88 -16.80
C ILE A 42 -21.44 28.58 -18.22
N SER A 43 -20.37 27.81 -18.39
CA SER A 43 -19.86 27.51 -19.74
C SER A 43 -20.90 26.83 -20.65
N ALA A 44 -20.90 27.18 -21.94
CA ALA A 44 -21.83 26.64 -22.93
C ALA A 44 -21.79 25.10 -22.98
N ALA A 45 -20.61 24.50 -22.83
CA ALA A 45 -20.44 23.04 -22.76
C ALA A 45 -21.12 22.41 -21.53
N THR A 46 -21.24 23.13 -20.41
CA THR A 46 -21.94 22.64 -19.21
C THR A 46 -23.45 22.72 -19.37
N LEU A 47 -23.95 23.81 -19.96
CA LEU A 47 -25.37 23.97 -20.29
C LEU A 47 -25.83 22.94 -21.34
N GLN A 48 -25.03 22.71 -22.37
CA GLN A 48 -25.31 21.69 -23.39
C GLN A 48 -25.31 20.28 -22.80
N ARG A 49 -24.40 19.97 -21.86
CA ARG A 49 -24.41 18.68 -21.12
C ARG A 49 -25.62 18.53 -20.22
N ALA A 50 -26.06 19.61 -19.54
CA ALA A 50 -27.26 19.61 -18.71
C ALA A 50 -28.52 19.29 -19.53
N ALA A 51 -28.59 19.80 -20.76
CA ALA A 51 -29.68 19.55 -21.70
C ALA A 51 -29.55 18.21 -22.47
N ALA A 52 -28.49 17.42 -22.27
CA ALA A 52 -28.29 16.16 -22.99
C ALA A 52 -29.08 14.97 -22.40
N GLY A 53 -29.51 15.07 -21.13
CA GLY A 53 -30.23 13.98 -20.46
C GLY A 53 -29.37 12.76 -20.12
N ARG A 54 -28.03 12.86 -20.17
CA ARG A 54 -27.11 11.75 -19.85
C ARG A 54 -26.74 11.66 -18.37
N ARG A 55 -26.86 12.76 -17.62
CA ARG A 55 -26.56 12.87 -16.19
C ARG A 55 -27.51 13.89 -15.57
N VAL A 56 -27.75 13.79 -14.26
CA VAL A 56 -28.57 14.77 -13.53
C VAL A 56 -27.75 16.05 -13.29
N PRO A 57 -28.16 17.22 -13.82
CA PRO A 57 -27.45 18.48 -13.61
C PRO A 57 -27.58 18.99 -12.16
N THR A 58 -26.66 19.88 -11.75
CA THR A 58 -26.73 20.52 -10.43
C THR A 58 -27.94 21.45 -10.33
N LEU A 59 -28.46 21.68 -9.12
CA LEU A 59 -29.58 22.61 -8.91
C LEU A 59 -29.23 24.02 -9.43
N ALA A 60 -28.02 24.51 -9.15
CA ALA A 60 -27.54 25.80 -9.63
C ALA A 60 -27.55 25.90 -11.17
N THR A 61 -27.19 24.84 -11.88
CA THR A 61 -27.24 24.80 -13.36
C THR A 61 -28.68 24.80 -13.88
N VAL A 62 -29.59 24.06 -13.23
CA VAL A 62 -31.01 24.00 -13.62
C VAL A 62 -31.68 25.35 -13.40
N THR A 63 -31.55 25.91 -12.19
CA THR A 63 -32.14 27.20 -11.85
C THR A 63 -31.52 28.32 -12.69
N GLY A 64 -30.20 28.38 -12.82
CA GLY A 64 -29.53 29.41 -13.62
C GLY A 64 -29.95 29.41 -15.10
N LEU A 65 -30.07 28.23 -15.73
CA LEU A 65 -30.56 28.11 -17.11
C LEU A 65 -32.01 28.58 -17.22
N LEU A 66 -32.90 28.09 -16.35
CA LEU A 66 -34.33 28.41 -16.40
C LEU A 66 -34.60 29.89 -16.13
N THR A 67 -33.93 30.49 -15.14
CA THR A 67 -34.03 31.93 -14.85
C THR A 67 -33.51 32.77 -16.02
N ALA A 68 -32.38 32.40 -16.65
CA ALA A 68 -31.86 33.11 -17.82
C ALA A 68 -32.74 32.98 -19.07
N CYS A 69 -33.58 31.94 -19.13
CA CYS A 69 -34.62 31.74 -20.15
C CYS A 69 -35.96 32.42 -19.80
N GLY A 70 -36.08 33.09 -18.66
CA GLY A 70 -37.34 33.70 -18.22
C GLY A 70 -38.44 32.69 -17.86
N ALA A 71 -38.06 31.48 -17.44
CA ALA A 71 -39.01 30.46 -17.01
C ALA A 71 -39.75 30.88 -15.73
N THR A 72 -41.00 30.45 -15.57
CA THR A 72 -41.81 30.77 -14.39
C THR A 72 -41.29 30.06 -13.15
N GLN A 73 -41.70 30.50 -11.96
CA GLN A 73 -41.38 29.77 -10.72
C GLN A 73 -41.94 28.34 -10.72
N GLU A 74 -43.06 28.12 -11.40
CA GLU A 74 -43.66 26.79 -11.58
C GLU A 74 -42.78 25.88 -12.44
N ASP A 75 -42.22 26.39 -13.54
CA ASP A 75 -41.25 25.67 -14.38
C ASP A 75 -40.01 25.28 -13.57
N VAL A 76 -39.52 26.18 -12.70
CA VAL A 76 -38.37 25.93 -11.81
C VAL A 76 -38.73 24.89 -10.74
N ALA A 77 -39.92 24.93 -10.16
CA ALA A 77 -40.40 23.95 -9.19
C ALA A 77 -40.57 22.57 -9.83
N ALA A 78 -41.17 22.50 -11.02
CA ALA A 78 -41.32 21.27 -11.80
C ALA A 78 -39.98 20.66 -12.18
N ALA A 79 -39.03 21.47 -12.66
CA ALA A 79 -37.67 21.02 -12.95
C ALA A 79 -36.92 20.57 -11.69
N THR A 80 -37.12 21.24 -10.55
CA THR A 80 -36.55 20.85 -9.26
C THR A 80 -37.12 19.52 -8.76
N ALA A 81 -38.42 19.31 -8.91
CA ALA A 81 -39.10 18.05 -8.57
C ALA A 81 -38.65 16.90 -9.48
N LEU A 82 -38.51 17.13 -10.80
CA LEU A 82 -37.96 16.15 -11.74
C LEU A 82 -36.50 15.83 -11.41
N ARG A 83 -35.68 16.83 -11.10
CA ARG A 83 -34.29 16.62 -10.66
C ARG A 83 -34.24 15.81 -9.36
N ARG A 84 -35.15 16.09 -8.42
CA ARG A 84 -35.28 15.35 -7.17
C ARG A 84 -35.69 13.90 -7.43
N ARG A 85 -36.72 13.65 -8.24
CA ARG A 85 -37.18 12.29 -8.63
C ARG A 85 -36.12 11.51 -9.42
N ALA A 86 -35.41 12.16 -10.35
CA ALA A 86 -34.28 11.58 -11.07
C ALA A 86 -33.06 11.30 -10.16
N CYS A 87 -32.98 11.98 -9.01
CA CYS A 87 -32.06 11.60 -7.94
C CYS A 87 -32.62 10.49 -7.04
N GLU A 88 -33.92 10.18 -7.11
CA GLU A 88 -34.67 9.42 -6.09
C GLU A 88 -35.22 8.03 -6.50
N LYS A 89 -35.20 7.51 -7.77
CA LYS A 89 -35.85 6.18 -8.04
C LYS A 89 -35.24 5.24 -9.11
N PRO A 90 -35.51 3.90 -9.06
CA PRO A 90 -36.20 3.14 -8.01
C PRO A 90 -35.24 2.24 -7.21
N SER A 91 -35.23 2.43 -5.89
CA SER A 91 -35.05 1.34 -4.94
C SER A 91 -36.24 0.39 -5.08
N GLY A 92 -36.06 -0.75 -5.74
CA GLY A 92 -36.89 -1.92 -5.43
C GLY A 92 -36.79 -2.13 -3.93
N VAL A 93 -37.94 -2.29 -3.24
CA VAL A 93 -38.03 -2.46 -1.78
C VAL A 93 -36.90 -3.36 -1.31
N PRO A 94 -35.82 -2.83 -0.69
CA PRO A 94 -34.88 -3.69 -0.02
C PRO A 94 -35.56 -3.95 1.30
N THR A 95 -36.06 -5.16 1.50
CA THR A 95 -36.03 -5.77 2.82
C THR A 95 -34.66 -5.40 3.37
N ARG A 96 -34.62 -4.52 4.39
CA ARG A 96 -33.39 -3.98 4.95
C ARG A 96 -32.51 -5.20 5.24
N GLU A 97 -31.45 -5.38 4.44
CA GLU A 97 -30.71 -6.63 4.49
C GLU A 97 -30.11 -6.70 5.89
N VAL A 98 -30.51 -7.70 6.69
CA VAL A 98 -30.04 -7.83 8.07
C VAL A 98 -28.57 -8.23 7.98
N ILE A 99 -27.69 -7.27 8.25
CA ILE A 99 -26.25 -7.50 8.24
C ILE A 99 -25.83 -7.76 9.67
N GLU A 100 -25.31 -8.96 9.94
CA GLU A 100 -24.68 -9.32 11.21
C GLU A 100 -23.15 -9.25 11.06
N PRO A 101 -22.47 -8.18 11.51
CA PRO A 101 -21.02 -8.03 11.33
C PRO A 101 -20.21 -9.16 11.97
N ALA A 102 -20.73 -9.79 13.02
CA ALA A 102 -20.11 -10.94 13.68
C ALA A 102 -19.90 -12.15 12.75
N ARG A 103 -20.70 -12.29 11.68
CA ARG A 103 -20.62 -13.41 10.73
C ARG A 103 -19.75 -13.12 9.50
N LEU A 104 -19.11 -11.95 9.42
CA LEU A 104 -18.26 -11.58 8.29
C LEU A 104 -16.81 -12.02 8.59
N PHE A 105 -16.29 -12.94 7.79
CA PHE A 105 -14.95 -13.51 7.94
C PHE A 105 -14.07 -13.35 6.69
N THR A 106 -14.67 -13.11 5.52
CA THR A 106 -13.91 -12.92 4.27
C THR A 106 -13.97 -11.50 3.71
N GLN A 107 -12.96 -11.12 2.91
CA GLN A 107 -12.92 -9.83 2.21
C GLN A 107 -14.12 -9.65 1.26
N ARG A 108 -14.58 -10.73 0.64
CA ARG A 108 -15.74 -10.70 -0.26
C ARG A 108 -17.04 -10.44 0.51
N GLU A 109 -17.22 -11.09 1.66
CA GLU A 109 -18.37 -10.88 2.56
C GLU A 109 -18.41 -9.44 3.08
N LEU A 110 -17.29 -8.91 3.58
CA LEU A 110 -17.24 -7.56 4.12
C LEU A 110 -17.47 -6.48 3.05
N ASN A 111 -16.90 -6.64 1.85
CA ASN A 111 -17.20 -5.76 0.71
C ASN A 111 -18.68 -5.82 0.33
N GLY A 112 -19.29 -7.01 0.35
CA GLY A 112 -20.72 -7.19 0.12
C GLY A 112 -21.57 -6.46 1.17
N ALA A 113 -21.25 -6.66 2.44
CA ALA A 113 -21.91 -6.04 3.58
C ALA A 113 -21.84 -4.51 3.56
N LEU A 114 -20.70 -3.91 3.20
CA LEU A 114 -20.56 -2.45 3.10
C LEU A 114 -21.39 -1.85 1.95
N VAL A 115 -21.52 -2.58 0.84
CA VAL A 115 -22.43 -2.19 -0.27
C VAL A 115 -23.89 -2.30 0.17
N SER A 116 -24.26 -3.36 0.88
CA SER A 116 -25.61 -3.52 1.45
C SER A 116 -25.92 -2.46 2.50
N LEU A 117 -24.94 -2.08 3.32
CA LEU A 117 -25.06 -1.00 4.30
C LEU A 117 -25.32 0.35 3.61
N HIS A 118 -24.58 0.67 2.55
CA HIS A 118 -24.80 1.89 1.77
C HIS A 118 -26.18 1.92 1.14
N ARG A 119 -26.65 0.79 0.61
CA ARG A 119 -28.03 0.66 0.10
C ARG A 119 -29.08 0.81 1.21
N ASN A 120 -28.88 0.16 2.36
CA ASN A 120 -29.76 0.25 3.54
C ASN A 120 -29.86 1.68 4.09
N ALA A 121 -28.83 2.49 3.90
CA ALA A 121 -28.80 3.91 4.25
C ALA A 121 -29.45 4.83 3.19
N GLY A 122 -30.09 4.28 2.15
CA GLY A 122 -30.70 5.06 1.08
C GLY A 122 -29.70 5.56 0.02
N SER A 123 -28.54 4.92 -0.08
CA SER A 123 -27.48 5.23 -1.05
C SER A 123 -27.00 6.70 -1.01
N PRO A 124 -26.56 7.21 0.17
CA PRO A 124 -26.18 8.60 0.32
C PRO A 124 -25.06 9.00 -0.67
N PRO A 125 -25.14 10.19 -1.30
CA PRO A 125 -24.12 10.67 -2.22
C PRO A 125 -22.76 10.87 -1.53
N TYR A 126 -21.67 10.66 -2.28
CA TYR A 126 -20.32 10.59 -1.70
C TYR A 126 -19.91 11.86 -0.96
N ARG A 127 -20.31 13.03 -1.48
CA ARG A 127 -20.06 14.32 -0.80
C ARG A 127 -20.81 14.45 0.52
N GLN A 128 -22.00 13.86 0.63
CA GLN A 128 -22.76 13.84 1.88
C GLN A 128 -22.08 12.93 2.90
N MET A 129 -21.67 11.73 2.48
CA MET A 129 -20.90 10.81 3.34
C MET A 129 -19.58 11.45 3.81
N GLN A 130 -18.84 12.10 2.91
CA GLN A 130 -17.62 12.82 3.23
C GLN A 130 -17.87 13.93 4.26
N ARG A 131 -18.91 14.75 4.09
CA ARG A 131 -19.28 15.82 5.04
C ARG A 131 -19.64 15.27 6.42
N LYS A 132 -20.43 14.20 6.49
CA LYS A 132 -20.83 13.55 7.75
C LYS A 132 -19.62 12.99 8.52
N SER A 133 -18.59 12.55 7.82
CA SER A 133 -17.35 12.05 8.42
C SER A 133 -16.30 13.12 8.77
N GLY A 134 -16.64 14.41 8.64
CA GLY A 134 -15.71 15.52 8.87
C GLY A 134 -14.63 15.68 7.77
N GLY A 135 -14.73 14.95 6.65
CA GLY A 135 -13.87 15.09 5.47
C GLY A 135 -12.46 14.52 5.58
N VAL A 136 -11.94 14.32 6.79
CA VAL A 136 -10.54 13.92 7.07
C VAL A 136 -10.25 12.47 6.69
N TRP A 137 -11.24 11.57 6.75
CA TRP A 137 -11.00 10.11 6.67
C TRP A 137 -11.65 9.39 5.50
N LEU A 138 -12.52 10.07 4.74
CA LEU A 138 -13.34 9.44 3.69
C LEU A 138 -13.45 10.29 2.43
N ALA A 139 -12.40 10.25 1.60
CA ALA A 139 -12.41 10.89 0.28
C ALA A 139 -13.44 10.25 -0.68
N PRO A 140 -14.02 10.99 -1.64
CA PRO A 140 -14.99 10.47 -2.60
C PRO A 140 -14.47 9.30 -3.45
N SER A 141 -13.18 9.31 -3.78
CA SER A 141 -12.49 8.22 -4.49
C SER A 141 -12.42 6.94 -3.64
N SER A 142 -12.33 7.07 -2.32
CA SER A 142 -12.34 5.93 -1.40
C SER A 142 -13.73 5.32 -1.26
N ILE A 143 -14.76 6.16 -1.14
CA ILE A 143 -16.16 5.71 -1.14
C ILE A 143 -16.47 4.94 -2.43
N TRP A 144 -16.07 5.48 -3.58
CA TRP A 144 -16.27 4.84 -4.87
C TRP A 144 -15.58 3.47 -4.96
N GLY A 145 -14.31 3.37 -4.54
CA GLY A 145 -13.56 2.11 -4.56
C GLY A 145 -14.13 1.04 -3.64
N ILE A 146 -14.64 1.44 -2.46
CA ILE A 146 -15.33 0.53 -1.52
C ILE A 146 -16.64 0.03 -2.13
N LEU A 147 -17.47 0.93 -2.69
CA LEU A 147 -18.75 0.56 -3.28
C LEU A 147 -18.61 -0.27 -4.56
N ARG A 148 -17.49 -0.14 -5.27
CA ARG A 148 -17.12 -0.99 -6.41
C ARG A 148 -16.46 -2.31 -6.01
N ARG A 149 -16.33 -2.58 -4.70
CA ARG A 149 -15.69 -3.79 -4.14
C ARG A 149 -14.24 -3.97 -4.60
N GLN A 150 -13.56 -2.88 -4.98
CA GLN A 150 -12.17 -2.91 -5.44
C GLN A 150 -11.19 -2.84 -4.27
N LYS A 151 -11.60 -2.23 -3.16
CA LYS A 151 -10.80 -2.12 -1.94
C LYS A 151 -11.70 -2.10 -0.71
N LEU A 152 -11.18 -2.60 0.41
CA LEU A 152 -11.78 -2.38 1.72
C LEU A 152 -11.36 -1.00 2.28
N PRO A 153 -12.07 -0.48 3.30
CA PRO A 153 -11.56 0.63 4.11
C PRO A 153 -10.15 0.32 4.60
N VAL A 154 -9.20 1.23 4.40
CA VAL A 154 -7.78 0.96 4.66
C VAL A 154 -7.36 1.17 6.12
N SER A 155 -8.20 1.82 6.92
CA SER A 155 -7.96 2.07 8.34
C SER A 155 -9.26 2.00 9.15
N PRO A 156 -9.17 1.82 10.49
CA PRO A 156 -10.34 1.91 11.37
C PRO A 156 -11.05 3.27 11.24
N GLY A 157 -10.28 4.36 11.08
CA GLY A 157 -10.82 5.70 10.87
C GLY A 157 -11.62 5.83 9.57
N GLN A 158 -11.13 5.24 8.47
CA GLN A 158 -11.88 5.20 7.20
C GLN A 158 -13.13 4.32 7.30
N MET A 159 -13.06 3.22 8.07
CA MET A 159 -14.22 2.37 8.36
C MET A 159 -15.28 3.13 9.16
N VAL A 160 -14.92 3.75 10.29
CA VAL A 160 -15.80 4.63 11.09
C VAL A 160 -16.39 5.73 10.22
N ALA A 161 -15.57 6.38 9.40
CA ALA A 161 -16.03 7.45 8.53
C ALA A 161 -17.05 6.97 7.49
N PHE A 162 -16.86 5.77 6.91
CA PHE A 162 -17.84 5.14 6.01
C PHE A 162 -19.15 4.81 6.74
N LEU A 163 -19.06 4.23 7.95
CA LEU A 163 -20.21 3.90 8.81
C LEU A 163 -21.00 5.16 9.19
N LEU A 164 -20.30 6.24 9.58
CA LEU A 164 -20.89 7.56 9.84
C LEU A 164 -21.54 8.14 8.59
N GLY A 165 -20.91 7.97 7.43
CA GLY A 165 -21.49 8.38 6.14
C GLY A 165 -22.79 7.65 5.79
N CYS A 166 -22.96 6.43 6.32
CA CYS A 166 -24.16 5.60 6.21
C CYS A 166 -25.11 5.72 7.42
N ASP A 167 -24.91 6.70 8.30
CA ASP A 167 -25.75 6.96 9.50
C ASP A 167 -25.80 5.78 10.50
N VAL A 168 -24.73 4.99 10.59
CA VAL A 168 -24.60 3.97 11.64
C VAL A 168 -24.20 4.66 12.95
N ALA A 169 -25.09 4.59 13.95
CA ALA A 169 -24.84 5.14 15.27
C ALA A 169 -23.58 4.53 15.92
N GLN A 170 -22.83 5.34 16.68
CA GLN A 170 -21.54 4.96 17.26
C GLN A 170 -21.59 3.66 18.07
N VAL A 171 -22.68 3.44 18.82
CA VAL A 171 -22.93 2.23 19.61
C VAL A 171 -22.97 0.93 18.78
N HIS A 172 -23.25 1.03 17.48
CA HIS A 172 -23.30 -0.11 16.56
C HIS A 172 -22.06 -0.24 15.68
N GLN A 173 -21.05 0.64 15.82
CA GLN A 173 -19.86 0.63 14.96
C GLN A 173 -18.84 -0.44 15.35
N GLN A 174 -18.78 -0.85 16.63
CA GLN A 174 -17.75 -1.79 17.06
C GLN A 174 -17.81 -3.18 16.40
N PRO A 175 -18.97 -3.83 16.30
CA PRO A 175 -19.06 -5.12 15.60
C PRO A 175 -18.54 -5.07 14.15
N TRP A 176 -18.69 -3.91 13.48
CA TRP A 176 -18.16 -3.67 12.14
C TRP A 176 -16.64 -3.50 12.12
N LEU A 177 -16.07 -2.81 13.11
CA LEU A 177 -14.63 -2.66 13.27
C LEU A 177 -13.95 -3.99 13.61
N ASP A 178 -14.59 -4.81 14.44
CA ASP A 178 -14.11 -6.16 14.77
C ASP A 178 -14.14 -7.06 13.53
N ALA A 179 -15.21 -7.02 12.75
CA ALA A 179 -15.32 -7.73 11.47
C ALA A 179 -14.24 -7.32 10.47
N TRP A 180 -14.01 -6.01 10.36
CA TRP A 180 -12.97 -5.44 9.52
C TRP A 180 -11.57 -5.88 9.96
N SER A 181 -11.31 -5.89 11.27
CA SER A 181 -10.05 -6.34 11.85
C SER A 181 -9.80 -7.82 11.56
N ARG A 182 -10.81 -8.69 11.77
CA ARG A 182 -10.74 -10.13 11.45
C ARG A 182 -10.48 -10.41 9.97
N VAL A 183 -11.14 -9.68 9.08
CA VAL A 183 -11.00 -9.85 7.63
C VAL A 183 -9.65 -9.36 7.12
N ARG A 184 -9.10 -8.26 7.67
CA ARG A 184 -7.79 -7.71 7.26
C ARG A 184 -6.60 -8.39 7.93
N ARG A 185 -6.81 -9.00 9.09
CA ARG A 185 -5.86 -9.89 9.76
C ARG A 185 -6.43 -11.31 9.73
N PRO A 186 -6.26 -12.08 8.64
CA PRO A 186 -6.56 -13.52 8.71
C PRO A 186 -5.62 -14.13 9.75
N CYS A 187 -6.08 -14.21 11.00
CA CYS A 187 -5.30 -14.73 12.11
C CYS A 187 -5.73 -16.18 12.38
N PRO A 188 -4.78 -17.12 12.50
CA PRO A 188 -5.03 -18.36 13.22
C PRO A 188 -5.35 -18.00 14.66
N VAL A 189 -6.47 -18.51 15.17
CA VAL A 189 -6.97 -18.23 16.51
C VAL A 189 -5.95 -18.66 17.57
N HIS A 190 -5.51 -17.72 18.40
CA HIS A 190 -5.21 -18.00 19.81
C HIS A 190 -5.93 -16.95 20.67
N PRO A 191 -6.75 -17.37 21.64
CA PRO A 191 -7.39 -16.45 22.57
C PRO A 191 -6.39 -16.10 23.67
N SER A 192 -5.98 -14.84 23.75
CA SER A 192 -5.40 -14.29 24.97
C SER A 192 -6.25 -13.13 25.49
N ALA A 193 -6.42 -13.16 26.80
CA ALA A 193 -7.42 -12.50 27.63
C ALA A 193 -7.31 -10.95 27.67
N PRO A 194 -8.26 -10.24 28.30
CA PRO A 194 -8.38 -8.79 28.20
C PRO A 194 -7.30 -8.11 29.03
N TYR A 195 -6.42 -7.33 28.39
CA TYR A 195 -5.43 -6.52 29.10
C TYR A 195 -6.00 -5.15 29.46
N GLY A 196 -5.72 -4.79 30.71
CA GLY A 196 -6.32 -3.68 31.42
C GLY A 196 -5.67 -2.32 31.14
N SER A 197 -6.39 -1.31 31.61
CA SER A 197 -6.14 0.12 31.67
C SER A 197 -4.75 0.68 31.32
N HIS A 198 -4.78 1.72 30.49
CA HIS A 198 -3.72 2.64 30.05
C HIS A 198 -2.97 3.42 31.17
N ALA A 199 -2.98 2.94 32.42
CA ALA A 199 -2.34 3.61 33.55
C ALA A 199 -0.84 3.27 33.69
N ALA A 200 -0.42 2.05 33.35
CA ALA A 200 0.96 1.60 33.51
C ALA A 200 1.94 2.21 32.49
N SER A 201 1.48 2.56 31.27
CA SER A 201 2.33 3.09 30.20
C SER A 201 2.80 4.52 30.43
N ARG A 202 2.08 5.33 31.23
CA ARG A 202 2.47 6.72 31.53
C ARG A 202 3.63 6.81 32.53
N THR A 203 3.61 5.97 33.56
CA THR A 203 4.68 5.90 34.57
C THR A 203 5.96 5.30 33.97
N TYR A 204 5.82 4.37 33.03
CA TYR A 204 6.95 3.70 32.37
C TYR A 204 7.68 4.59 31.34
N ALA A 205 6.95 5.38 30.56
CA ALA A 205 7.54 6.37 29.66
C ALA A 205 8.43 7.36 30.44
N ALA A 206 7.96 7.85 31.60
CA ALA A 206 8.71 8.77 32.46
C ALA A 206 9.99 8.16 33.04
N ALA A 207 10.06 6.85 33.27
CA ALA A 207 11.24 6.16 33.81
C ALA A 207 12.28 5.75 32.75
N CYS A 208 11.87 5.52 31.50
CA CYS A 208 12.79 5.16 30.40
C CYS A 208 13.33 6.37 29.62
N LEU A 209 12.57 7.48 29.57
CA LEU A 209 12.96 8.74 28.92
C LEU A 209 14.29 9.36 29.43
N PRO A 210 14.68 9.27 30.72
CA PRO A 210 15.92 9.86 31.21
C PRO A 210 17.19 9.14 30.74
N ARG A 211 17.11 7.85 30.38
CA ARG A 211 18.27 7.03 29.99
C ARG A 211 18.54 7.04 28.48
N ILE A 212 17.50 7.14 27.65
CA ILE A 212 17.65 7.33 26.20
C ILE A 212 17.80 8.84 25.92
N THR A 213 18.94 9.40 26.31
CA THR A 213 19.26 10.82 26.09
C THR A 213 19.31 11.12 24.59
N ARG A 214 18.94 12.34 24.17
CA ARG A 214 19.13 12.81 22.78
C ARG A 214 20.58 12.63 22.29
N ARG A 215 21.55 12.66 23.22
CA ARG A 215 22.97 12.43 22.94
C ARG A 215 23.28 10.96 22.60
N GLY A 216 22.73 10.01 23.37
CA GLY A 216 22.85 8.58 23.10
C GLY A 216 22.16 8.15 21.80
N THR A 217 21.02 8.75 21.48
CA THR A 217 20.35 8.53 20.19
C THR A 217 21.18 9.08 19.02
N ASN A 218 21.76 10.29 19.13
CA ASN A 218 22.66 10.84 18.11
C ASN A 218 23.89 9.94 17.88
N MET A 219 24.48 9.36 18.93
CA MET A 219 25.61 8.42 18.76
C MET A 219 25.24 7.17 17.96
N LEU A 220 23.98 6.71 18.04
CA LEU A 220 23.49 5.57 17.25
C LEU A 220 23.28 5.96 15.78
N HIS A 221 22.81 7.19 15.50
CA HIS A 221 22.69 7.72 14.14
C HIS A 221 24.05 7.94 13.45
N HIS A 222 25.13 8.17 14.22
CA HIS A 222 26.46 8.49 13.66
C HIS A 222 27.43 7.31 13.56
N ARG A 223 27.08 6.12 14.07
CA ARG A 223 27.93 4.93 13.90
C ARG A 223 27.63 4.23 12.58
N PRO A 224 28.61 4.11 11.66
CA PRO A 224 28.37 3.48 10.37
C PRO A 224 28.05 2.00 10.56
N VAL A 225 26.83 1.61 10.20
CA VAL A 225 26.51 0.24 9.82
C VAL A 225 26.86 0.13 8.34
N ALA A 226 27.68 -0.85 7.96
CA ALA A 226 28.22 -0.97 6.61
C ALA A 226 27.10 -0.96 5.55
N ALA A 227 27.28 -0.15 4.51
CA ALA A 227 26.38 -0.08 3.38
C ALA A 227 26.36 -1.44 2.63
N VAL A 228 25.17 -1.83 2.15
CA VAL A 228 24.95 -3.09 1.43
C VAL A 228 24.94 -2.96 -0.12
N PRO A 229 25.98 -2.42 -0.81
CA PRO A 229 26.10 -2.58 -2.27
C PRO A 229 26.82 -3.86 -2.71
N ALA A 230 27.76 -4.38 -1.92
CA ALA A 230 28.65 -5.46 -2.36
C ALA A 230 28.00 -6.87 -2.36
N SER A 231 26.86 -7.04 -1.68
CA SER A 231 26.19 -8.33 -1.55
C SER A 231 25.42 -8.74 -2.80
N TRP A 232 24.75 -7.81 -3.50
CA TRP A 232 23.82 -8.18 -4.59
C TRP A 232 24.50 -8.87 -5.77
N GLU A 233 25.62 -8.34 -6.28
CA GLU A 233 26.31 -8.99 -7.41
C GLU A 233 26.87 -10.35 -7.00
N ALA A 234 27.42 -10.49 -5.79
CA ALA A 234 27.88 -11.78 -5.27
C ALA A 234 26.73 -12.80 -5.13
N VAL A 235 25.57 -12.34 -4.66
CA VAL A 235 24.34 -13.14 -4.54
C VAL A 235 23.80 -13.55 -5.91
N ARG A 236 23.82 -12.64 -6.90
CA ARG A 236 23.44 -12.93 -8.29
C ARG A 236 24.36 -13.99 -8.89
N ARG A 237 25.68 -13.86 -8.71
CA ARG A 237 26.67 -14.85 -9.14
C ARG A 237 26.46 -16.20 -8.47
N ALA A 238 26.11 -16.21 -7.19
CA ALA A 238 25.78 -17.46 -6.50
C ALA A 238 24.51 -18.11 -7.04
N GLY A 239 23.48 -17.31 -7.35
CA GLY A 239 22.28 -17.78 -8.06
C GLY A 239 22.60 -18.40 -9.42
N ASP A 240 23.48 -17.77 -10.21
CA ASP A 240 23.97 -18.32 -11.49
C ASP A 240 24.64 -19.69 -11.28
N LEU A 241 25.47 -19.83 -10.24
CA LEU A 241 26.11 -21.10 -9.88
C LEU A 241 25.10 -22.18 -9.48
N VAL A 242 24.08 -21.83 -8.69
CA VAL A 242 22.99 -22.76 -8.34
C VAL A 242 22.27 -23.25 -9.60
N ALA A 243 21.93 -22.35 -10.53
CA ALA A 243 21.28 -22.73 -11.78
C ALA A 243 22.14 -23.68 -12.63
N LEU A 244 23.46 -23.44 -12.70
CA LEU A 244 24.41 -24.31 -13.40
C LEU A 244 24.55 -25.69 -12.75
N VAL A 245 24.47 -25.77 -11.42
CA VAL A 245 24.51 -27.04 -10.67
C VAL A 245 23.21 -27.83 -10.87
N VAL A 246 22.05 -27.16 -10.83
CA VAL A 246 20.74 -27.79 -11.07
C VAL A 246 20.61 -28.35 -12.48
N GLY A 247 21.15 -27.63 -13.48
CA GLY A 247 21.12 -28.07 -14.87
C GLY A 247 22.14 -29.15 -15.23
N ALA A 248 22.93 -29.66 -14.28
CA ALA A 248 23.99 -30.64 -14.52
C ALA A 248 23.83 -31.88 -13.65
N SER A 249 24.20 -33.06 -14.17
CA SER A 249 24.27 -34.31 -13.39
C SER A 249 25.55 -34.42 -12.53
N GLY A 250 26.06 -33.29 -12.04
CA GLY A 250 27.37 -33.15 -11.39
C GLY A 250 28.33 -32.25 -12.18
N VAL A 251 29.01 -31.33 -11.50
CA VAL A 251 29.97 -30.41 -12.13
C VAL A 251 31.11 -30.03 -11.18
N ASP A 252 32.36 -30.00 -11.66
CA ASP A 252 33.52 -29.62 -10.85
C ASP A 252 33.69 -28.08 -10.75
N THR A 253 34.46 -27.62 -9.75
CA THR A 253 34.70 -26.19 -9.50
C THR A 253 35.27 -25.43 -10.71
N ARG A 254 36.20 -26.03 -11.47
CA ARG A 254 36.83 -25.33 -12.62
C ARG A 254 35.85 -25.20 -13.77
N SER A 255 35.04 -26.23 -14.02
CA SER A 255 33.96 -26.17 -14.99
C SER A 255 32.90 -25.13 -14.62
N LEU A 256 32.52 -25.04 -13.34
CA LEU A 256 31.60 -24.00 -12.86
C LEU A 256 32.19 -22.60 -13.04
N ALA A 257 33.44 -22.38 -12.60
CA ALA A 257 34.12 -21.09 -12.72
C ALA A 257 34.16 -20.61 -14.19
N ARG A 258 34.54 -21.51 -15.11
CA ARG A 258 34.55 -21.25 -16.55
C ARG A 258 33.15 -20.92 -17.10
N ARG A 259 32.13 -21.70 -16.74
CA ARG A 259 30.75 -21.49 -17.22
C ARG A 259 30.12 -20.21 -16.68
N ALA A 260 30.43 -19.83 -15.44
CA ALA A 260 29.96 -18.60 -14.81
C ALA A 260 30.78 -17.35 -15.19
N GLY A 261 31.90 -17.53 -15.91
CA GLY A 261 32.83 -16.45 -16.24
C GLY A 261 33.50 -15.84 -15.01
N LEU A 262 33.77 -16.66 -13.99
CA LEU A 262 34.36 -16.24 -12.72
C LEU A 262 35.74 -16.88 -12.52
N PRO A 263 36.68 -16.22 -11.81
CA PRO A 263 37.90 -16.87 -11.38
C PRO A 263 37.61 -18.03 -10.39
N VAL A 264 38.52 -18.98 -10.28
CA VAL A 264 38.33 -20.21 -9.48
C VAL A 264 38.17 -19.91 -7.98
N ASP A 265 38.99 -19.03 -7.40
CA ASP A 265 38.94 -18.76 -5.95
C ASP A 265 37.66 -18.05 -5.49
N PRO A 266 37.15 -16.99 -6.17
CA PRO A 266 35.81 -16.47 -5.93
C PRO A 266 34.71 -17.52 -6.06
N THR A 267 34.80 -18.39 -7.08
CA THR A 267 33.83 -19.48 -7.29
C THR A 267 33.84 -20.45 -6.10
N ALA A 268 35.03 -20.86 -5.64
CA ALA A 268 35.18 -21.75 -4.49
C ALA A 268 34.58 -21.15 -3.20
N ARG A 269 34.77 -19.84 -2.97
CA ARG A 269 34.17 -19.11 -1.84
C ARG A 269 32.64 -19.06 -1.91
N LEU A 270 32.07 -18.76 -3.09
CA LEU A 270 30.61 -18.79 -3.29
C LEU A 270 30.05 -20.20 -3.08
N LEU A 271 30.72 -21.23 -3.58
CA LEU A 271 30.31 -22.62 -3.37
C LEU A 271 30.39 -23.03 -1.89
N GLN A 272 31.36 -22.54 -1.14
CA GLN A 272 31.41 -22.76 0.31
C GLN A 272 30.23 -22.13 1.03
N TRP A 273 29.83 -20.92 0.63
CA TRP A 273 28.64 -20.27 1.16
C TRP A 273 27.37 -21.03 0.78
N LEU A 274 27.19 -21.40 -0.48
CA LEU A 274 26.04 -22.19 -0.96
C LEU A 274 25.90 -23.56 -0.27
N ARG A 275 27.03 -24.21 0.08
CA ARG A 275 27.02 -25.43 0.89
C ARG A 275 26.48 -25.22 2.30
N ARG A 276 26.83 -24.11 2.95
CA ARG A 276 26.31 -23.76 4.29
C ARG A 276 24.80 -23.54 4.26
N GLN A 277 24.27 -23.07 3.13
CA GLN A 277 22.84 -22.88 2.90
C GLN A 277 22.12 -24.15 2.41
N GLU A 278 22.79 -25.32 2.38
CA GLU A 278 22.24 -26.60 1.91
C GLU A 278 21.75 -26.56 0.44
N LEU A 279 22.19 -25.57 -0.35
CA LEU A 279 21.80 -25.39 -1.76
C LEU A 279 22.69 -26.17 -2.73
N VAL A 280 23.93 -26.44 -2.34
CA VAL A 280 24.88 -27.27 -3.09
C VAL A 280 25.43 -28.35 -2.18
N ALA A 281 25.47 -29.58 -2.67
CA ALA A 281 26.20 -30.68 -2.06
C ALA A 281 27.49 -30.94 -2.86
N THR A 282 28.58 -31.31 -2.19
CA THR A 282 29.84 -31.70 -2.87
C THR A 282 30.21 -33.13 -2.50
N ARG A 283 30.50 -33.96 -3.49
CA ARG A 283 31.04 -35.32 -3.31
C ARG A 283 32.30 -35.46 -4.17
N ALA A 284 33.43 -35.81 -3.57
CA ALA A 284 34.71 -35.99 -4.27
C ALA A 284 35.10 -34.84 -5.22
N GLY A 285 34.84 -33.58 -4.83
CA GLY A 285 35.14 -32.39 -5.64
C GLY A 285 34.12 -32.07 -6.76
N VAL A 286 33.06 -32.87 -6.89
CA VAL A 286 31.95 -32.65 -7.83
C VAL A 286 30.75 -32.09 -7.07
N HIS A 287 30.10 -31.08 -7.64
CA HIS A 287 28.96 -30.36 -7.06
C HIS A 287 27.63 -30.84 -7.63
N PHE A 288 26.66 -31.03 -6.74
CA PHE A 288 25.31 -31.49 -7.01
C PHE A 288 24.30 -30.55 -6.34
N PRO A 289 23.02 -30.55 -6.78
CA PRO A 289 21.96 -29.88 -6.04
C PRO A 289 21.96 -30.34 -4.58
N GLY A 290 21.81 -29.38 -3.65
CA GLY A 290 21.71 -29.67 -2.23
C GLY A 290 20.27 -29.99 -1.78
N PRO A 291 20.09 -30.52 -0.56
CA PRO A 291 18.78 -30.92 -0.05
C PRO A 291 17.71 -29.81 -0.05
N ALA A 292 18.12 -28.55 0.07
CA ALA A 292 17.20 -27.42 0.03
C ALA A 292 16.53 -27.21 -1.35
N LEU A 293 17.08 -27.81 -2.42
CA LEU A 293 16.56 -27.73 -3.79
C LEU A 293 15.70 -28.93 -4.22
N GLU A 294 15.76 -30.05 -3.49
CA GLU A 294 15.03 -31.29 -3.83
C GLU A 294 13.57 -31.29 -3.35
N LEU A 295 13.13 -30.24 -2.64
CA LEU A 295 11.79 -30.15 -2.08
C LEU A 295 10.78 -29.57 -3.08
N PRO A 296 9.62 -30.20 -3.30
CA PRO A 296 8.70 -29.91 -4.41
C PRO A 296 7.87 -28.62 -4.29
N ASP A 297 8.05 -27.83 -3.23
CA ASP A 297 7.32 -26.58 -3.02
C ASP A 297 8.30 -25.41 -2.84
N ARG A 298 7.96 -24.28 -3.47
CA ARG A 298 8.77 -23.07 -3.69
C ARG A 298 9.92 -22.90 -2.69
N SER A 299 11.09 -23.40 -3.08
CA SER A 299 12.30 -23.48 -2.25
C SER A 299 12.69 -22.14 -1.59
N GLY A 300 12.52 -21.03 -2.31
CA GLY A 300 12.88 -19.70 -1.81
C GLY A 300 12.03 -19.17 -0.64
N ASP A 301 10.71 -19.39 -0.62
CA ASP A 301 9.85 -18.86 0.46
C ASP A 301 10.10 -19.60 1.78
N ARG A 302 10.35 -20.91 1.72
CA ARG A 302 10.72 -21.70 2.91
C ARG A 302 12.11 -21.35 3.41
N LEU A 303 13.08 -21.19 2.50
CA LEU A 303 14.43 -20.72 2.83
C LEU A 303 14.38 -19.34 3.51
N LEU A 304 13.54 -18.43 2.98
CA LEU A 304 13.34 -17.10 3.54
C LEU A 304 12.77 -17.16 4.96
N HIS A 305 11.69 -17.92 5.17
CA HIS A 305 11.11 -18.08 6.51
C HIS A 305 12.09 -18.72 7.50
N ARG A 306 12.85 -19.73 7.07
CA ARG A 306 13.87 -20.39 7.92
C ARG A 306 15.01 -19.42 8.26
N ALA A 307 15.52 -18.67 7.30
CA ALA A 307 16.59 -17.69 7.51
C ALA A 307 16.14 -16.58 8.49
N LEU A 308 14.94 -16.03 8.30
CA LEU A 308 14.38 -15.04 9.20
C LEU A 308 14.15 -15.59 10.62
N ALA A 309 13.68 -16.83 10.75
CA ALA A 309 13.47 -17.48 12.06
C ALA A 309 14.79 -17.74 12.79
N LEU A 310 15.79 -18.29 12.10
CA LEU A 310 17.13 -18.52 12.66
C LEU A 310 17.78 -17.21 13.11
N PHE A 311 17.63 -16.14 12.31
CA PHE A 311 18.18 -14.83 12.68
C PHE A 311 17.42 -14.17 13.83
N ARG A 312 16.09 -14.31 13.89
CA ARG A 312 15.29 -13.91 15.05
C ARG A 312 15.83 -14.57 16.33
N ASP A 313 16.12 -15.86 16.27
CA ASP A 313 16.62 -16.62 17.42
C ASP A 313 18.06 -16.24 17.80
N ASP A 314 18.94 -16.03 16.82
CA ASP A 314 20.33 -15.59 17.03
C ASP A 314 20.40 -14.19 17.66
N VAL A 315 19.62 -13.23 17.13
CA VAL A 315 19.64 -11.84 17.60
C VAL A 315 18.75 -11.65 18.83
N GLY A 316 17.75 -12.52 19.03
CA GLY A 316 16.73 -12.38 20.07
C GLY A 316 15.87 -11.14 19.90
N ALA A 317 15.48 -10.83 18.66
CA ALA A 317 14.66 -9.68 18.29
C ALA A 317 13.65 -10.09 17.21
N ALA A 318 12.45 -9.49 17.18
CA ALA A 318 11.53 -9.71 16.07
C ALA A 318 12.10 -9.06 14.81
N VAL A 319 11.98 -9.73 13.67
CA VAL A 319 12.63 -9.37 12.39
C VAL A 319 11.57 -9.19 11.31
N TYR A 320 11.74 -8.18 10.46
CA TYR A 320 10.76 -7.81 9.44
C TYR A 320 11.45 -7.61 8.09
N LEU A 321 10.91 -8.25 7.06
CA LEU A 321 11.26 -7.95 5.67
C LEU A 321 10.21 -7.02 5.09
N ASN A 322 10.64 -5.92 4.49
CA ASN A 322 9.74 -4.86 4.05
C ASN A 322 10.08 -4.39 2.64
N ASP A 323 9.05 -3.95 1.92
CA ASP A 323 9.18 -3.29 0.62
C ASP A 323 8.38 -1.99 0.56
N TYR A 324 8.74 -1.16 -0.42
CA TYR A 324 7.95 -0.01 -0.83
C TYR A 324 7.41 -0.25 -2.24
N THR A 325 6.15 -0.67 -2.31
CA THR A 325 5.48 -1.05 -3.56
C THR A 325 4.16 -0.31 -3.68
N ASP A 326 3.80 0.09 -4.90
CA ASP A 326 2.57 0.85 -5.19
C ASP A 326 2.45 2.15 -4.36
N GLY A 327 3.59 2.76 -4.04
CA GLY A 327 3.64 4.01 -3.27
C GLY A 327 3.45 3.83 -1.75
N ASP A 328 3.42 2.61 -1.22
CA ASP A 328 3.17 2.38 0.20
C ASP A 328 4.17 1.41 0.82
N VAL A 329 4.35 1.55 2.14
CA VAL A 329 5.15 0.64 2.97
C VAL A 329 4.40 -0.69 3.14
N ARG A 330 5.09 -1.80 2.96
CA ARG A 330 4.56 -3.15 3.21
C ARG A 330 5.53 -3.96 4.03
N VAL A 331 5.01 -4.62 5.06
CA VAL A 331 5.69 -5.72 5.74
C VAL A 331 5.37 -6.99 4.95
N VAL A 332 6.39 -7.59 4.33
CA VAL A 332 6.27 -8.79 3.49
C VAL A 332 6.32 -10.04 4.36
N HIS A 333 7.29 -10.09 5.28
CA HIS A 333 7.45 -11.19 6.23
C HIS A 333 7.78 -10.65 7.62
N CYS A 334 7.35 -11.38 8.65
CA CYS A 334 7.71 -11.14 10.03
C CYS A 334 8.08 -12.46 10.70
N ALA A 335 9.26 -12.51 11.33
CA ALA A 335 9.65 -13.58 12.23
C ALA A 335 9.63 -13.05 13.66
N SER A 336 8.76 -13.62 14.49
CA SER A 336 8.63 -13.28 15.91
C SER A 336 8.40 -14.53 16.76
N SER A 337 8.58 -14.41 18.06
CA SER A 337 8.36 -15.46 19.05
C SER A 337 7.92 -14.84 20.38
N GLU A 338 7.61 -15.65 21.38
CA GLU A 338 7.32 -15.14 22.73
C GLU A 338 8.53 -14.42 23.36
N SER A 339 9.74 -14.94 23.13
CA SER A 339 10.99 -14.32 23.59
C SER A 339 11.41 -13.09 22.75
N ALA A 340 10.90 -12.99 21.53
CA ALA A 340 11.13 -11.89 20.58
C ALA A 340 9.79 -11.40 20.00
N PRO A 341 8.96 -10.71 20.79
CA PRO A 341 7.61 -10.34 20.39
C PRO A 341 7.64 -9.27 19.28
N PRO A 342 6.66 -9.28 18.36
CA PRO A 342 6.58 -8.26 17.35
C PRO A 342 6.17 -6.91 17.98
N ALA A 343 6.57 -5.81 17.33
CA ALA A 343 6.10 -4.49 17.68
C ALA A 343 4.59 -4.41 17.42
N GLN A 344 3.84 -3.87 18.38
CA GLN A 344 2.41 -3.65 18.19
C GLN A 344 2.19 -2.58 17.12
N GLU A 345 1.56 -2.98 16.02
CA GLU A 345 1.13 -2.04 14.98
C GLU A 345 -0.18 -1.34 15.41
N TRP A 346 -0.03 -0.27 16.19
CA TRP A 346 -1.16 0.54 16.67
C TRP A 346 -1.53 1.66 15.69
N VAL A 347 -0.56 2.12 14.89
CA VAL A 347 -0.75 2.90 13.65
C VAL A 347 -0.11 2.14 12.50
N ASP A 348 -0.84 2.01 11.39
CA ASP A 348 -0.37 1.33 10.17
C ASP A 348 1.00 1.88 9.75
N PHE A 349 1.97 1.01 9.46
CA PHE A 349 3.33 1.44 9.08
C PHE A 349 3.36 2.30 7.81
N ARG A 350 2.33 2.23 6.95
CA ARG A 350 2.13 3.14 5.81
C ARG A 350 1.95 4.58 6.27
N ALA A 351 1.09 4.78 7.26
CA ALA A 351 0.77 6.10 7.81
C ALA A 351 1.84 6.60 8.79
N ALA A 352 2.63 5.70 9.36
CA ALA A 352 3.67 5.98 10.34
C ALA A 352 5.10 5.85 9.79
N ALA A 353 5.27 5.98 8.48
CA ALA A 353 6.57 5.77 7.84
C ALA A 353 7.63 6.77 8.32
N HIS A 354 7.22 8.01 8.65
CA HIS A 354 8.08 9.04 9.22
C HIS A 354 8.61 8.71 10.62
N ALA A 355 7.91 7.87 11.38
CA ALA A 355 8.23 7.58 12.77
C ALA A 355 8.81 6.17 12.99
N SER A 356 8.61 5.25 12.04
CA SER A 356 9.07 3.85 12.13
C SER A 356 10.43 3.65 11.48
N ALA A 357 11.25 2.73 12.01
CA ALA A 357 12.55 2.42 11.41
C ALA A 357 12.39 1.84 9.99
N ILE A 358 11.36 1.00 9.80
CA ILE A 358 10.97 0.42 8.50
C ILE A 358 10.72 1.55 7.50
N GLY A 359 9.79 2.45 7.83
CA GLY A 359 9.41 3.53 6.94
C GLY A 359 10.58 4.46 6.64
N LYS A 360 11.33 4.90 7.66
CA LYS A 360 12.49 5.76 7.45
C LYS A 360 13.56 5.12 6.55
N SER A 361 13.80 3.82 6.69
CA SER A 361 14.73 3.08 5.82
C SER A 361 14.26 3.01 4.37
N LEU A 362 12.96 2.83 4.14
CA LEU A 362 12.39 2.81 2.79
C LEU A 362 12.37 4.21 2.17
N LEU A 363 11.90 5.22 2.91
CA LEU A 363 11.83 6.60 2.44
C LEU A 363 13.20 7.17 2.10
N ALA A 364 14.24 6.82 2.87
CA ALA A 364 15.62 7.24 2.58
C ALA A 364 16.15 6.74 1.22
N GLN A 365 15.60 5.64 0.68
CA GLN A 365 15.98 5.11 -0.63
C GLN A 365 15.24 5.79 -1.80
N LEU A 366 14.13 6.46 -1.52
CA LEU A 366 13.32 7.14 -2.53
C LEU A 366 13.96 8.45 -2.98
N ASP A 367 13.62 8.86 -4.20
CA ASP A 367 13.88 10.22 -4.66
C ASP A 367 13.01 11.25 -3.93
N ASN A 368 13.38 12.53 -4.05
CA ASN A 368 12.70 13.61 -3.34
C ASN A 368 11.20 13.68 -3.69
N ALA A 369 10.84 13.51 -4.96
CA ALA A 369 9.46 13.57 -5.42
C ALA A 369 8.59 12.47 -4.80
N SER A 370 9.09 11.25 -4.73
CA SER A 370 8.39 10.10 -4.15
C SER A 370 8.26 10.21 -2.63
N ARG A 371 9.28 10.77 -1.94
CA ARG A 371 9.18 11.10 -0.51
C ARG A 371 8.10 12.13 -0.25
N MET A 372 8.04 13.19 -1.06
CA MET A 372 7.04 14.24 -0.95
C MET A 372 5.62 13.72 -1.23
N ASP A 373 5.44 12.89 -2.26
CA ASP A 373 4.16 12.23 -2.54
C ASP A 373 3.71 11.36 -1.37
N HIS A 374 4.63 10.57 -0.81
CA HIS A 374 4.34 9.74 0.34
C HIS A 374 3.87 10.57 1.54
N LEU A 375 4.59 11.63 1.89
CA LEU A 375 4.27 12.49 3.02
C LEU A 375 3.03 13.36 2.78
N ALA A 376 2.67 13.64 1.53
CA ALA A 376 1.41 14.30 1.19
C ALA A 376 0.20 13.36 1.44
N ARG A 377 0.36 12.07 1.16
CA ARG A 377 -0.67 11.04 1.44
C ARG A 377 -0.71 10.63 2.91
N HIS A 378 0.44 10.61 3.56
CA HIS A 378 0.65 10.19 4.95
C HIS A 378 1.43 11.28 5.71
N PRO A 379 0.77 12.36 6.17
CA PRO A 379 1.44 13.45 6.87
C PRO A 379 2.13 12.99 8.17
N ALA A 380 3.27 13.60 8.48
CA ALA A 380 4.06 13.32 9.68
C ALA A 380 3.33 13.76 10.97
N THR A 381 2.44 12.90 11.47
CA THR A 381 1.66 13.14 12.69
C THR A 381 2.43 12.78 13.96
N SER A 382 2.21 13.49 15.06
CA SER A 382 2.85 13.17 16.34
C SER A 382 2.25 11.89 16.93
N LEU A 383 3.08 10.85 17.05
CA LEU A 383 2.71 9.56 17.65
C LEU A 383 3.17 9.48 19.12
N THR A 384 4.28 10.14 19.41
CA THR A 384 4.90 10.28 20.72
C THR A 384 5.53 11.67 20.84
N ALA A 385 6.00 12.02 22.04
CA ALA A 385 6.77 13.24 22.27
C ALA A 385 8.12 13.29 21.52
N ARG A 386 8.57 12.17 20.92
CA ARG A 386 9.83 12.11 20.15
C ARG A 386 9.61 12.04 18.64
N THR A 387 8.37 11.87 18.17
CA THR A 387 8.09 11.79 16.74
C THR A 387 8.57 13.06 16.03
N ILE A 388 9.31 12.89 14.93
CA ILE A 388 9.71 13.98 14.06
C ILE A 388 8.51 14.39 13.21
N THR A 389 7.95 15.56 13.47
CA THR A 389 6.79 16.10 12.72
C THR A 389 7.17 17.25 11.79
N ASP A 390 8.32 17.88 12.01
CA ASP A 390 8.83 18.94 11.15
C ASP A 390 9.40 18.34 9.85
N PRO A 391 8.91 18.74 8.66
CA PRO A 391 9.37 18.18 7.39
C PRO A 391 10.86 18.38 7.14
N PHE A 392 11.45 19.53 7.51
CA PHE A 392 12.87 19.77 7.30
C PHE A 392 13.73 18.87 8.18
N ALA A 393 13.37 18.72 9.46
CA ALA A 393 14.02 17.81 10.38
C ALA A 393 13.88 16.34 9.94
N LEU A 394 12.73 15.97 9.39
CA LEU A 394 12.51 14.61 8.87
C LEU A 394 13.39 14.35 7.64
N PHE A 395 13.45 15.26 6.67
CA PHE A 395 14.32 15.08 5.50
C PHE A 395 15.79 15.06 5.91
N ALA A 396 16.21 15.92 6.84
CA ALA A 396 17.55 15.88 7.40
C ALA A 396 17.84 14.52 8.08
N ASP A 397 16.91 13.99 8.87
CA ASP A 397 17.03 12.64 9.45
C ASP A 397 17.14 11.59 8.34
N LEU A 398 16.28 11.62 7.31
CA LEU A 398 16.28 10.71 6.16
C LEU A 398 17.52 10.82 5.27
N ASP A 399 18.23 11.95 5.28
CA ASP A 399 19.46 12.13 4.49
C ASP A 399 20.73 11.74 5.27
N GLN A 400 20.66 11.67 6.61
CA GLN A 400 21.78 11.19 7.42
C GLN A 400 22.21 9.76 7.04
N GLY A 401 23.49 9.57 6.72
CA GLY A 401 24.04 8.26 6.32
C GLY A 401 23.67 7.82 4.90
N GLY A 402 22.95 8.65 4.13
CA GLY A 402 22.57 8.38 2.74
C GLY A 402 21.55 7.25 2.56
N PRO A 403 21.19 6.90 1.31
CA PRO A 403 20.16 5.89 1.02
C PRO A 403 20.50 4.48 1.50
N HIS A 404 21.77 4.23 1.83
CA HIS A 404 22.27 2.94 2.28
C HIS A 404 22.55 2.84 3.79
N GLY A 405 22.30 3.93 4.54
CA GLY A 405 22.54 3.99 5.98
C GLY A 405 21.45 3.29 6.80
N ALA A 406 21.84 2.72 7.94
CA ALA A 406 20.91 2.18 8.93
C ALA A 406 20.02 3.28 9.52
N ARG A 407 18.74 2.96 9.74
CA ARG A 407 17.73 3.84 10.32
C ARG A 407 17.22 3.31 11.63
N PHE A 408 16.90 4.22 12.52
CA PHE A 408 16.44 3.89 13.87
C PHE A 408 15.12 4.58 14.16
N SER A 409 14.27 3.93 14.95
CA SER A 409 13.13 4.55 15.60
C SER A 409 13.33 4.42 17.10
N LEU A 410 13.68 5.54 17.73
CA LEU A 410 14.07 5.58 19.14
C LEU A 410 12.96 6.20 19.96
N LEU A 411 11.92 5.38 20.16
CA LEU A 411 10.64 5.75 20.76
C LEU A 411 9.82 6.75 19.93
N GLU A 412 10.12 6.92 18.63
CA GLU A 412 9.40 7.84 17.75
C GLU A 412 8.03 7.29 17.36
N TYR A 413 7.95 5.98 17.09
CA TYR A 413 6.70 5.29 16.73
C TYR A 413 5.88 4.84 17.95
N SER A 414 6.55 4.29 18.96
CA SER A 414 5.92 3.80 20.19
C SER A 414 6.91 3.91 21.35
N VAL A 415 6.40 4.21 22.54
CA VAL A 415 7.21 4.27 23.78
C VAL A 415 7.62 2.88 24.29
N GLU A 416 7.10 1.80 23.70
CA GLU A 416 7.30 0.43 24.17
C GLU A 416 8.40 -0.32 23.42
N VAL A 417 8.81 0.18 22.24
CA VAL A 417 9.77 -0.50 21.37
C VAL A 417 10.81 0.47 20.82
N VAL A 418 12.00 -0.09 20.57
CA VAL A 418 13.04 0.57 19.77
C VAL A 418 13.37 -0.32 18.58
N CYS A 419 13.58 0.31 17.43
CA CYS A 419 13.71 -0.40 16.17
C CYS A 419 14.94 0.07 15.40
N ALA A 420 15.49 -0.83 14.58
CA ALA A 420 16.53 -0.53 13.60
C ALA A 420 16.15 -1.17 12.26
N ALA A 421 16.58 -0.55 11.16
CA ALA A 421 16.36 -1.05 9.82
C ALA A 421 17.55 -0.74 8.91
N VAL A 422 17.87 -1.66 8.01
CA VAL A 422 18.90 -1.50 6.98
C VAL A 422 18.29 -1.75 5.60
N PRO A 423 18.72 -1.04 4.56
CA PRO A 423 18.30 -1.32 3.19
C PRO A 423 18.92 -2.63 2.69
N LEU A 424 18.19 -3.39 1.86
CA LEU A 424 18.70 -4.65 1.28
C LEU A 424 19.62 -4.42 0.07
N GLY A 425 19.51 -3.26 -0.59
CA GLY A 425 20.34 -2.92 -1.75
C GLY A 425 19.98 -3.66 -3.05
N VAL A 426 18.74 -4.15 -3.19
CA VAL A 426 18.27 -4.78 -4.44
C VAL A 426 18.11 -3.72 -5.53
N PRO A 427 18.76 -3.85 -6.70
CA PRO A 427 18.62 -2.88 -7.78
C PRO A 427 17.17 -2.74 -8.26
N GLY A 428 16.70 -1.50 -8.36
CA GLY A 428 15.35 -1.21 -8.84
C GLY A 428 14.21 -1.56 -7.87
N GLN A 429 14.53 -1.98 -6.64
CA GLN A 429 13.55 -2.25 -5.60
C GLN A 429 13.91 -1.49 -4.32
N VAL A 430 12.91 -0.91 -3.68
CA VAL A 430 13.07 -0.27 -2.39
C VAL A 430 12.64 -1.26 -1.32
N SER A 431 13.61 -1.75 -0.55
CA SER A 431 13.38 -2.81 0.42
C SER A 431 14.30 -2.66 1.63
N SER A 432 13.87 -3.19 2.77
CA SER A 432 14.61 -3.11 4.02
C SER A 432 14.42 -4.36 4.89
N LEU A 433 15.45 -4.67 5.67
CA LEU A 433 15.39 -5.60 6.79
C LEU A 433 15.37 -4.79 8.08
N ALA A 434 14.40 -5.05 8.95
CA ALA A 434 14.26 -4.36 10.21
C ALA A 434 14.22 -5.34 11.38
N LEU A 435 14.53 -4.83 12.57
CA LEU A 435 14.28 -5.52 13.83
C LEU A 435 13.63 -4.59 14.85
N SER A 436 12.93 -5.19 15.81
CA SER A 436 12.35 -4.48 16.96
C SER A 436 12.70 -5.19 18.25
N LEU A 437 13.01 -4.38 19.27
CA LEU A 437 13.26 -4.81 20.64
C LEU A 437 12.33 -4.05 21.59
N PRO A 438 11.89 -4.67 22.71
CA PRO A 438 11.25 -3.94 23.80
C PRO A 438 12.16 -2.79 24.27
N ALA A 439 11.60 -1.62 24.59
CA ALA A 439 12.36 -0.42 24.94
C ALA A 439 13.34 -0.62 26.12
N ARG A 440 13.02 -1.52 27.06
CA ARG A 440 13.94 -1.93 28.14
C ARG A 440 15.26 -2.51 27.64
N GLN A 441 15.29 -3.08 26.45
CA GLN A 441 16.45 -3.69 25.83
C GLN A 441 17.21 -2.74 24.89
N HIS A 442 16.92 -1.43 24.91
CA HIS A 442 17.61 -0.46 24.05
C HIS A 442 19.16 -0.51 24.04
N PRO A 443 19.88 -0.90 25.11
CA PRO A 443 21.34 -0.98 25.04
C PRO A 443 21.84 -2.01 24.02
N ARG A 444 21.01 -3.03 23.70
CA ARG A 444 21.32 -4.07 22.71
C ARG A 444 21.06 -3.63 21.27
N LEU A 445 20.35 -2.52 21.06
CA LEU A 445 19.85 -2.15 19.73
C LEU A 445 20.98 -1.98 18.71
N LEU A 446 22.09 -1.34 19.09
CA LEU A 446 23.20 -1.14 18.17
C LEU A 446 23.84 -2.47 17.76
N THR A 447 24.13 -3.33 18.73
CA THR A 447 24.72 -4.64 18.49
C THR A 447 23.81 -5.49 17.63
N ALA A 448 22.50 -5.49 17.90
CA ALA A 448 21.50 -6.18 17.09
C ALA A 448 21.44 -5.61 15.66
N ALA A 449 21.45 -4.28 15.51
CA ALA A 449 21.42 -3.63 14.19
C ALA A 449 22.66 -3.92 13.35
N GLN A 450 23.84 -4.05 13.99
CA GLN A 450 25.09 -4.42 13.32
C GLN A 450 25.07 -5.84 12.73
N ARG A 451 24.17 -6.71 13.22
CA ARG A 451 23.98 -8.07 12.69
C ARG A 451 23.09 -8.09 11.44
N LEU A 452 22.23 -7.08 11.23
CA LEU A 452 21.29 -7.06 10.10
C LEU A 452 21.96 -7.25 8.73
N PRO A 453 23.11 -6.59 8.41
CA PRO A 453 23.79 -6.80 7.14
C PRO A 453 24.28 -8.23 6.90
N GLU A 454 24.53 -9.01 7.97
CA GLU A 454 25.00 -10.40 7.86
C GLU A 454 23.93 -11.33 7.26
N LEU A 455 22.65 -11.03 7.49
CA LEU A 455 21.53 -11.81 6.97
C LEU A 455 21.18 -11.46 5.52
N VAL A 456 21.51 -10.25 5.07
CA VAL A 456 21.07 -9.74 3.76
C VAL A 456 21.45 -10.66 2.60
N PRO A 457 22.68 -11.20 2.48
CA PRO A 457 23.03 -12.12 1.39
C PRO A 457 22.12 -13.35 1.31
N ASP A 458 21.78 -13.94 2.45
CA ASP A 458 20.94 -15.14 2.52
C ASP A 458 19.49 -14.82 2.11
N LEU A 459 18.96 -13.67 2.53
CA LEU A 459 17.63 -13.21 2.11
C LEU A 459 17.56 -12.89 0.61
N LEU A 460 18.59 -12.22 0.08
CA LEU A 460 18.68 -11.89 -1.33
C LEU A 460 18.75 -13.16 -2.19
N LEU A 461 19.46 -14.19 -1.71
CA LEU A 461 19.54 -15.48 -2.38
C LEU A 461 18.19 -16.19 -2.35
N ALA A 462 17.53 -16.22 -1.20
CA ALA A 462 16.19 -16.79 -1.08
C ALA A 462 15.18 -16.08 -2.01
N ALA A 463 15.22 -14.75 -2.09
CA ALA A 463 14.38 -13.96 -2.98
C ALA A 463 14.67 -14.22 -4.48
N LEU A 464 15.95 -14.37 -4.85
CA LEU A 464 16.33 -14.76 -6.21
C LEU A 464 15.80 -16.16 -6.57
N LEU A 465 15.83 -17.10 -5.63
CA LEU A 465 15.34 -18.47 -5.83
C LEU A 465 13.81 -18.57 -5.79
N SER A 466 13.10 -17.66 -5.10
CA SER A 466 11.64 -17.54 -5.13
C SER A 466 11.10 -16.93 -6.42
N SER A 467 11.92 -16.14 -7.13
CA SER A 467 11.51 -15.47 -8.37
C SER A 467 11.52 -16.46 -9.54
N PRO A 468 10.46 -16.55 -10.37
CA PRO A 468 10.55 -17.34 -11.60
C PRO A 468 11.68 -16.79 -12.48
N PRO A 469 12.43 -17.64 -13.19
CA PRO A 469 13.47 -17.15 -14.11
C PRO A 469 12.84 -16.14 -15.07
N PRO A 470 13.49 -14.99 -15.35
CA PRO A 470 12.95 -14.05 -16.30
C PRO A 470 12.73 -14.79 -17.62
N ALA A 471 11.47 -14.87 -18.05
CA ALA A 471 11.10 -15.48 -19.31
C ALA A 471 12.06 -14.95 -20.38
N ALA A 472 12.78 -15.88 -21.02
CA ALA A 472 13.71 -15.57 -22.09
C ALA A 472 12.97 -14.64 -23.06
N ARG A 473 13.35 -13.36 -23.05
CA ARG A 473 12.88 -12.42 -24.06
C ARG A 473 13.36 -13.00 -25.37
N HIS A 474 12.46 -13.67 -26.09
CA HIS A 474 12.73 -14.18 -27.42
C HIS A 474 13.34 -13.03 -28.22
N ARG A 475 14.64 -13.12 -28.47
CA ARG A 475 15.26 -12.46 -29.61
C ARG A 475 14.63 -13.08 -30.84
N SER A 476 13.46 -12.62 -31.26
CA SER A 476 13.06 -12.73 -32.66
C SER A 476 13.92 -11.72 -33.41
N ALA A 477 15.16 -12.14 -33.68
CA ALA A 477 16.02 -11.47 -34.63
C ALA A 477 15.28 -11.42 -35.96
N ARG A 478 15.22 -10.19 -36.51
CA ARG A 478 15.00 -9.90 -37.93
C ARG A 478 15.69 -10.95 -38.81
N ALA A 479 14.93 -11.74 -39.53
CA ALA A 479 15.34 -12.37 -40.78
C ALA A 479 14.10 -12.96 -41.47
N ALA A 480 13.50 -12.18 -42.38
CA ALA A 480 12.84 -12.63 -43.61
C ALA A 480 11.85 -11.54 -44.07
N ASP A 481 12.40 -10.49 -44.68
CA ASP A 481 11.74 -9.88 -45.83
C ASP A 481 12.79 -9.13 -46.65
N ARG A 482 13.37 -9.82 -47.63
CA ARG A 482 14.03 -9.19 -48.77
C ARG A 482 13.16 -9.53 -49.98
N PRO A 483 12.57 -8.55 -50.68
CA PRO A 483 11.95 -8.82 -51.95
C PRO A 483 13.04 -9.16 -52.97
N VAL A 484 12.83 -10.27 -53.68
CA VAL A 484 13.55 -10.63 -54.89
C VAL A 484 13.23 -9.58 -55.94
N THR A 485 14.21 -8.74 -56.28
CA THR A 485 14.21 -8.01 -57.55
C THR A 485 14.97 -8.85 -58.56
N ALA A 486 14.23 -9.40 -59.53
CA ALA A 486 14.77 -9.77 -60.82
C ALA A 486 15.18 -8.48 -61.56
N ASP A 487 16.40 -8.40 -62.08
CA ASP A 487 16.65 -8.26 -63.53
C ASP A 487 18.16 -8.29 -63.83
N ARG A 488 18.49 -9.09 -64.86
CA ARG A 488 19.74 -9.18 -65.66
C ARG A 488 21.03 -9.72 -65.06
#